data_AF-A0AAD6USW3-F1
#
_entry.id   AF-A0AAD6USW3-F1
#
_cell.length_a   1.000
_cell.length_b   1.000
_cell.length_c   1.000
_cell.angle_alpha   90.00
_cell.angle_beta   90.00
_cell.angle_gamma   90.00
#
_symmetry.space_group_name_H-M   'P 1'
#
loop_
_entity.id
_entity.type
_entity.pdbx_description
1 polymer ?
#
loop_
_entity_poly.entity_id
_entity_poly.type
_entity_poly.pdbx_seq_one_letter_code
_entity_poly.pdbx_strand_id
1 'polypeptide(L)'
;YDLSIPDWAAITTVAEWLQIFRVATTQMSTTSVPMLSATHGVFLGLQKRLQAQLRAIPAGTSPELADALTAAHRKLSDYYYKYDESPFYI
;
A
#
# COMPACT_ATOMS: atom_id res chain seq x y z
N TYR A 1 11.66 -29.08 4.21
CA TYR A 1 12.02 -27.66 4.27
C TYR A 1 11.02 -27.01 5.20
N ASP A 2 11.41 -26.72 6.44
CA ASP A 2 10.59 -25.92 7.35
C ASP A 2 11.02 -24.46 7.22
N LEU A 3 10.03 -23.58 7.11
CA LEU A 3 10.26 -22.13 7.11
C LEU A 3 10.64 -21.69 8.52
N SER A 4 11.64 -20.81 8.62
CA SER A 4 12.04 -20.25 9.90
C SER A 4 11.00 -19.25 10.42
N ILE A 5 11.04 -18.95 11.72
CA ILE A 5 10.15 -17.93 12.33
C ILE A 5 10.27 -16.57 11.60
N PRO A 6 11.49 -16.08 11.25
CA PRO A 6 11.65 -14.87 10.42
C PRO A 6 10.94 -14.96 9.05
N ASP A 7 10.99 -16.11 8.39
CA ASP A 7 10.35 -16.29 7.08
C ASP A 7 8.82 -16.19 7.20
N TRP A 8 8.24 -16.80 8.25
CA TRP A 8 6.82 -16.66 8.54
C TRP A 8 6.40 -15.22 8.85
N ALA A 9 7.24 -14.47 9.56
CA ALA A 9 7.00 -13.05 9.84
C ALA A 9 7.02 -12.20 8.55
N ALA A 10 7.98 -12.48 7.65
CA ALA A 10 8.05 -11.83 6.34
C ALA A 10 6.82 -12.15 5.47
N ILE A 11 6.40 -13.42 5.40
CA ILE A 11 5.20 -13.84 4.67
C ILE A 11 3.95 -13.16 5.22
N THR A 12 3.81 -13.11 6.55
CA THR A 12 2.68 -12.44 7.20
C THR A 12 2.64 -10.96 6.84
N THR A 13 3.79 -10.29 6.88
CA THR A 13 3.91 -8.87 6.50
C THR A 13 3.47 -8.65 5.05
N VAL A 14 3.94 -9.47 4.10
CA VAL A 14 3.55 -9.36 2.69
C VAL A 14 2.06 -9.65 2.50
N ALA A 15 1.52 -10.65 3.19
CA ALA A 15 0.10 -11.01 3.12
C ALA A 15 -0.80 -9.88 3.63
N GLU A 16 -0.44 -9.23 4.72
CA GLU A 16 -1.15 -8.05 5.24
C GLU A 16 -1.13 -6.91 4.21
N TRP A 17 0.01 -6.64 3.59
CA TRP A 17 0.12 -5.64 2.53
C TRP A 17 -0.82 -5.94 1.37
N LEU A 18 -0.78 -7.17 0.84
CA LEU A 18 -1.65 -7.60 -0.26
C LEU A 18 -3.13 -7.48 0.10
N GLN A 19 -3.50 -7.78 1.34
CA GLN A 19 -4.87 -7.62 1.81
C GLN A 19 -5.28 -6.14 1.89
N ILE A 20 -4.41 -5.25 2.35
CA ILE A 20 -4.66 -3.80 2.36
C ILE A 20 -4.88 -3.29 0.93
N PHE A 21 -4.04 -3.70 -0.02
CA PHE A 21 -4.21 -3.39 -1.44
C PHE A 21 -5.56 -3.85 -1.97
N ARG A 22 -5.88 -5.12 -1.75
CA ARG A 22 -7.14 -5.72 -2.22
C ARG A 22 -8.35 -4.96 -1.69
N VAL A 23 -8.35 -4.60 -0.40
CA VAL A 23 -9.46 -3.83 0.18
C VAL A 23 -9.60 -2.47 -0.48
N ALA A 24 -8.50 -1.72 -0.62
CA ALA A 24 -8.52 -0.40 -1.23
C ALA A 24 -8.97 -0.45 -2.69
N THR A 25 -8.45 -1.38 -3.50
CA THR A 25 -8.82 -1.51 -4.91
C THR A 25 -10.27 -1.98 -5.08
N THR A 26 -10.75 -2.87 -4.21
CA THR A 26 -12.16 -3.30 -4.20
C THR A 26 -13.06 -2.10 -3.91
N GLN A 27 -12.74 -1.30 -2.89
CA GLN A 27 -13.50 -0.09 -2.54
C GLN A 27 -13.54 0.91 -3.70
N MET A 28 -12.40 1.17 -4.35
CA MET A 28 -12.34 2.07 -5.52
C MET A 28 -13.08 1.52 -6.75
N SER A 29 -13.25 0.19 -6.84
CA SER A 29 -13.93 -0.46 -7.97
C SER A 29 -15.41 -0.80 -7.70
N THR A 30 -15.93 -0.47 -6.51
CA THR A 30 -17.29 -0.87 -6.09
C THR A 30 -18.37 -0.08 -6.84
N THR A 31 -18.07 1.13 -7.28
CA THR A 31 -19.02 2.02 -7.96
C THR A 31 -18.69 2.10 -9.46
N SER A 32 -19.70 1.93 -10.31
CA SER A 32 -19.56 2.12 -11.77
C SER A 32 -19.20 3.55 -12.17
N VAL A 33 -19.51 4.53 -11.32
CA VAL A 33 -19.07 5.93 -11.41
C VAL A 33 -18.41 6.31 -10.08
N PRO A 34 -17.11 6.07 -9.93
CA PRO A 34 -16.41 6.44 -8.71
C PRO A 34 -16.38 7.95 -8.55
N MET A 35 -16.87 8.43 -7.41
CA MET A 35 -16.69 9.82 -7.03
C MET A 35 -15.19 10.04 -6.81
N LEU A 36 -14.63 11.03 -7.50
CA LEU A 36 -13.19 11.30 -7.49
C LEU A 36 -12.65 11.53 -6.07
N SER A 37 -13.39 12.28 -5.25
CA SER A 37 -13.07 12.52 -3.83
C SER A 37 -13.07 11.25 -2.98
N ALA A 38 -13.99 10.32 -3.23
CA ALA A 38 -14.06 9.04 -2.52
C ALA A 38 -12.87 8.13 -2.89
N THR A 39 -12.53 8.07 -4.18
CA THR A 39 -11.36 7.34 -4.68
C THR A 39 -10.08 7.89 -4.08
N HIS A 40 -9.95 9.22 -4.06
CA HIS A 40 -8.83 9.91 -3.44
C HIS A 40 -8.72 9.61 -1.95
N GLY A 41 -9.83 9.66 -1.20
CA GLY A 41 -9.86 9.36 0.23
C GLY A 41 -9.41 7.93 0.53
N VAL A 42 -9.89 6.95 -0.24
CA VAL A 42 -9.47 5.54 -0.13
C VAL A 42 -7.97 5.39 -0.44
N PHE A 43 -7.49 6.05 -1.51
CA PHE A 43 -6.08 6.00 -1.89
C PHE A 43 -5.16 6.66 -0.85
N LEU A 44 -5.55 7.81 -0.29
CA LEU A 44 -4.84 8.46 0.82
C LEU A 44 -4.82 7.57 2.07
N GLY A 45 -5.93 6.89 2.36
CA GLY A 45 -6.02 5.89 3.43
C GLY A 45 -5.05 4.72 3.22
N LEU A 46 -4.94 4.23 1.99
CA LEU A 46 -3.96 3.21 1.60
C LEU A 46 -2.53 3.68 1.85
N GLN A 47 -2.16 4.87 1.36
CA GLN A 47 -0.83 5.46 1.55
C GLN A 47 -0.44 5.54 3.03
N LYS A 48 -1.32 6.08 3.87
CA LYS A 48 -1.08 6.22 5.32
C LYS A 48 -0.87 4.88 6.01
N ARG A 49 -1.65 3.86 5.64
CA ARG A 49 -1.54 2.52 6.23
C ARG A 49 -0.23 1.83 5.83
N LEU A 50 0.15 1.91 4.55
CA LEU A 50 1.42 1.37 4.06
C LEU A 50 2.62 2.07 4.71
N GLN A 51 2.58 3.40 4.84
CA GLN A 51 3.61 4.16 5.54
C GLN A 51 3.76 3.73 7.01
N ALA A 52 2.65 3.52 7.72
CA ALA A 52 2.67 3.04 9.09
C ALA A 52 3.30 1.64 9.19
N GLN A 53 2.99 0.74 8.27
CA GLN A 53 3.60 -0.59 8.24
C GLN A 53 5.08 -0.55 7.89
N LEU A 54 5.52 0.29 6.92
CA LEU A 54 6.94 0.49 6.63
C LEU A 54 7.74 0.92 7.86
N ARG A 55 7.19 1.83 8.67
CA ARG A 55 7.82 2.30 9.92
C ARG A 55 7.88 1.22 11.00
N ALA A 56 6.97 0.26 10.95
CA ALA A 56 6.89 -0.85 11.90
C ALA A 56 7.70 -2.08 11.46
N ILE A 57 8.38 -2.04 10.29
CA ILE A 57 9.21 -3.15 9.82
C ILE A 57 10.32 -3.41 10.84
N PRO A 58 10.44 -4.65 11.38
CA PRO A 58 11.51 -5.00 12.30
C PRO A 58 12.90 -4.85 11.66
N ALA A 59 13.89 -4.40 12.43
CA ALA A 59 15.27 -4.24 11.96
C ALA A 59 15.96 -5.55 11.50
N GLY A 60 15.38 -6.71 11.85
CA GLY A 60 15.83 -8.02 11.39
C GLY A 60 15.19 -8.49 10.07
N THR A 61 14.37 -7.66 9.44
CA THR A 61 13.73 -7.98 8.15
C THR A 61 14.77 -7.96 7.03
N SER A 62 14.64 -8.87 6.06
CA SER A 62 15.51 -8.86 4.89
C SER A 62 15.52 -7.47 4.22
N PRO A 63 16.71 -6.90 3.93
CA PRO A 63 16.82 -5.59 3.30
C PRO A 63 16.13 -5.57 1.93
N GLU A 64 16.18 -6.68 1.19
CA GLU A 64 15.49 -6.83 -0.10
C GLU A 64 13.97 -6.66 0.04
N LEU A 65 13.39 -7.18 1.12
CA LEU A 65 11.97 -7.05 1.39
C LEU A 65 11.63 -5.61 1.78
N ALA A 66 12.42 -4.98 2.64
CA ALA A 66 12.22 -3.59 3.03
C ALA A 66 12.31 -2.65 1.81
N ASP A 67 13.28 -2.87 0.92
CA ASP A 67 13.44 -2.11 -0.32
C ASP A 67 12.27 -2.33 -1.29
N ALA A 68 11.83 -3.57 -1.48
CA ALA A 68 10.69 -3.88 -2.33
C ALA A 68 9.40 -3.22 -1.84
N LEU A 69 9.12 -3.26 -0.53
CA LEU A 69 7.96 -2.62 0.08
C LEU A 69 8.04 -1.09 -0.03
N THR A 70 9.23 -0.52 0.16
CA THR A 70 9.48 0.92 0.01
C THR A 70 9.29 1.37 -1.44
N ALA A 71 9.80 0.61 -2.40
CA ALA A 71 9.63 0.86 -3.83
C ALA A 71 8.16 0.80 -4.24
N ALA A 72 7.41 -0.19 -3.76
CA ALA A 72 5.98 -0.31 -4.01
C ALA A 72 5.20 0.89 -3.46
N HIS A 73 5.48 1.31 -2.22
CA HIS A 73 4.89 2.51 -1.62
C HIS A 73 5.21 3.78 -2.43
N ARG A 74 6.47 3.98 -2.81
CA ARG A 74 6.89 5.13 -3.63
C ARG A 74 6.17 5.15 -4.97
N LYS A 75 6.08 4.00 -5.65
CA LYS A 75 5.37 3.90 -6.94
C LYS A 75 3.92 4.34 -6.83
N LEU A 76 3.25 4.02 -5.72
CA LEU A 76 1.88 4.47 -5.47
C LEU A 76 1.80 5.95 -5.16
N SER A 77 2.78 6.50 -4.43
CA SER A 77 2.86 7.94 -4.17
C SER A 77 2.99 8.73 -5.48
N ASP A 78 3.70 8.20 -6.47
CA ASP A 78 3.77 8.82 -7.80
C ASP A 78 2.38 8.90 -8.47
N TYR A 79 1.51 7.92 -8.25
CA TYR A 79 0.12 7.97 -8.72
C TYR A 79 -0.72 8.99 -7.94
N TYR A 80 -0.46 9.17 -6.64
CA TYR A 80 -1.13 10.22 -5.85
C TYR A 80 -0.85 11.61 -6.39
N TYR A 81 0.42 11.90 -6.69
CA TYR A 81 0.83 13.21 -7.20
C TYR A 81 0.13 13.55 -8.53
N LYS A 82 -0.08 12.55 -9.39
CA LYS A 82 -0.85 12.72 -10.64
C LYS A 82 -2.33 13.06 -10.41
N TYR A 83 -2.92 12.65 -9.28
CA TYR A 83 -4.28 13.08 -8.93
C TYR A 83 -4.29 14.55 -8.49
N ASP A 84 -3.27 15.01 -7.78
CA ASP A 84 -3.15 16.40 -7.31
C ASP A 84 -2.94 17.40 -8.46
N GLU A 85 -2.21 17.00 -9.50
CA GLU A 85 -2.04 17.79 -10.73
C GLU A 85 -3.27 17.79 -11.65
N SER A 86 -4.31 17.02 -11.34
CA SER A 86 -5.47 16.88 -12.21
C SER A 86 -6.38 18.12 -12.12
N PRO A 87 -6.82 18.69 -13.26
CA PRO A 87 -7.67 19.90 -13.29
C PRO A 87 -9.06 19.70 -12.69
N PHE A 88 -9.41 18.47 -12.30
CA PHE A 88 -10.66 18.11 -11.63
C PHE A 88 -10.59 18.27 -10.10
N TYR A 89 -9.44 18.67 -9.53
CA TYR A 89 -9.23 18.93 -8.09
C TYR A 89 -9.09 20.43 -7.73
N ILE A 90 -9.63 21.33 -8.56
CA ILE A 90 -9.69 22.77 -8.28
C ILE A 90 -11.01 23.12 -7.57
#